data_AF-A0A7S0TDJ0-F1
#
_entry.id   AF-A0A7S0TDJ0-F1
#
_cell.length_a   1.000
_cell.length_b   1.000
_cell.length_c   1.000
_cell.angle_alpha   90.00
_cell.angle_beta   90.00
_cell.angle_gamma   90.00
#
_symmetry.space_group_name_H-M   'P 1'
#
loop_
_entity.id
_entity.type
_entity.pdbx_description
1 polymer ?
#
loop_
_entity_poly.entity_id
_entity_poly.type
_entity_poly.pdbx_seq_one_letter_code
_entity_poly.pdbx_strand_id
1 'polypeptide(L)'
;RDILSNELFEEFASKQLESLIESKAHYVKCPACSMAMEILSVAKKLSAEESIAMGKLRHPQNGQSLDAETQTHFRQFRIKCRNPQCGVDFCKHCWEEPYHLGNTCESLKASEMASKCRFCGTILTETNRVQNPVSKALADVCIDPVCFEKMKCSSDKVLECGHLCLGVRNEPTDCPCLVADCPARTESVNAVAKDLCDICKAERLMDAPCVVMPCNHVFHYQCVRKKVEMGWPKAYISFEFSYCPTCRSPMEHPKLADVIDPLRSLEMILKDKGLNRLKYEGRDKDEAVAKPEGKWYNDHVNYAQHVYAYFMCHECKQPYFGGAKECGA
;
A
#
# COMPACT_ATOMS: atom_id res chain seq x y z
N ARG A 1 -59.66 13.36 -28.02
CA ARG A 1 -59.06 13.77 -26.73
C ARG A 1 -58.42 12.51 -26.18
N ASP A 2 -57.10 12.44 -26.24
CA ASP A 2 -56.36 11.35 -25.62
C ASP A 2 -56.75 11.29 -24.14
N ILE A 3 -57.13 10.10 -23.69
CA ILE A 3 -57.79 9.88 -22.39
C ILE A 3 -56.79 10.06 -21.23
N LEU A 4 -55.49 10.16 -21.53
CA LEU A 4 -54.39 10.35 -20.59
C LEU A 4 -53.48 11.49 -21.07
N SER A 5 -52.89 12.24 -20.13
CA SER A 5 -51.77 13.15 -20.45
C SER A 5 -50.55 12.34 -20.90
N ASN A 6 -49.65 12.94 -21.70
CA ASN A 6 -48.44 12.27 -22.16
C ASN A 6 -47.61 11.70 -20.99
N GLU A 7 -47.49 12.45 -19.88
CA GLU A 7 -46.80 11.98 -18.67
C GLU A 7 -47.48 10.75 -18.04
N LEU A 8 -48.81 10.76 -17.91
CA LEU A 8 -49.55 9.62 -17.36
C LEU A 8 -49.53 8.40 -18.30
N PHE A 9 -49.48 8.64 -19.60
CA PHE A 9 -49.33 7.58 -20.60
C PHE A 9 -47.93 6.96 -20.54
N GLU A 10 -46.88 7.76 -20.44
CA GLU A 10 -45.50 7.27 -20.27
C GLU A 10 -45.33 6.52 -18.94
N GLU A 11 -45.91 7.02 -17.84
CA GLU A 11 -45.89 6.34 -16.55
C GLU A 11 -46.65 5.01 -16.60
N PHE A 12 -47.83 4.98 -17.23
CA PHE A 12 -48.60 3.76 -17.43
C PHE A 12 -47.86 2.77 -18.34
N ALA A 13 -47.26 3.23 -19.43
CA ALA A 13 -46.46 2.41 -20.33
C ALA A 13 -45.22 1.84 -19.64
N SER A 14 -44.55 2.63 -18.80
CA SER A 14 -43.41 2.19 -17.99
C SER A 14 -43.83 1.11 -16.98
N LYS A 15 -44.94 1.32 -16.26
CA LYS A 15 -45.47 0.33 -15.29
C LYS A 15 -45.95 -0.95 -15.97
N GLN A 16 -46.57 -0.86 -17.14
CA GLN A 16 -46.97 -2.03 -17.95
C GLN A 16 -45.74 -2.78 -18.47
N LEU A 17 -44.71 -2.06 -18.93
CA LEU A 17 -43.44 -2.65 -19.36
C LEU A 17 -42.72 -3.33 -18.19
N GLU A 18 -42.69 -2.71 -17.01
CA GLU A 18 -42.17 -3.31 -15.79
C GLU A 18 -42.92 -4.59 -15.42
N SER A 19 -44.25 -4.55 -15.42
CA SER A 19 -45.09 -5.73 -15.19
C SER A 19 -44.85 -6.84 -16.23
N LEU A 20 -44.62 -6.49 -17.50
CA LEU A 20 -44.29 -7.44 -18.56
C LEU A 20 -42.88 -8.05 -18.41
N ILE A 21 -41.91 -7.25 -17.97
CA ILE A 21 -40.54 -7.70 -17.71
C ILE A 21 -40.49 -8.61 -16.48
N GLU A 22 -41.25 -8.28 -15.43
CA GLU A 22 -41.34 -9.08 -14.21
C GLU A 22 -42.15 -10.37 -14.41
N SER A 23 -43.17 -10.36 -15.28
CA SER A 23 -44.05 -11.52 -15.51
C SER A 23 -43.48 -12.56 -16.49
N LYS A 24 -42.47 -12.22 -17.29
CA LYS A 24 -41.88 -13.13 -18.30
C LYS A 24 -40.38 -13.31 -18.06
N ALA A 25 -39.97 -14.56 -17.81
CA ALA A 25 -38.57 -14.98 -17.57
C ALA A 25 -37.56 -14.73 -18.72
N HIS A 26 -37.95 -13.98 -19.75
CA HIS A 26 -37.21 -13.75 -20.97
C HIS A 26 -36.78 -12.28 -21.17
N TYR A 27 -37.01 -11.37 -20.21
CA TYR A 27 -36.60 -9.97 -20.35
C TYR A 27 -35.60 -9.54 -19.28
N VAL A 28 -34.69 -8.62 -19.63
CA VAL A 28 -33.67 -8.05 -18.74
C VAL A 28 -33.51 -6.56 -19.03
N LYS A 29 -33.21 -5.74 -18.01
CA LYS A 29 -32.82 -4.32 -18.17
C LYS A 29 -31.31 -4.16 -18.01
N CYS A 30 -30.68 -3.33 -18.83
CA CYS A 30 -29.28 -2.97 -18.63
C CYS A 30 -29.11 -2.14 -17.33
N PRO A 31 -28.17 -2.48 -16.44
CA PRO A 31 -27.95 -1.70 -15.21
C PRO A 31 -27.42 -0.28 -15.47
N ALA A 32 -26.61 -0.06 -16.52
CA ALA A 32 -26.10 1.26 -16.86
C ALA A 32 -27.10 2.20 -17.58
N CYS A 33 -27.92 1.70 -18.50
CA CYS A 33 -28.78 2.55 -19.36
C CYS A 33 -30.26 2.19 -19.36
N SER A 34 -30.66 1.21 -18.55
CA SER A 34 -32.05 0.74 -18.39
C SER A 34 -32.71 0.20 -19.67
N MET A 35 -31.98 0.05 -20.77
CA MET A 35 -32.47 -0.57 -22.02
C MET A 35 -33.01 -1.98 -21.72
N ALA A 36 -34.29 -2.20 -22.02
CA ALA A 36 -34.93 -3.50 -21.92
C ALA A 36 -34.54 -4.38 -23.12
N MET A 37 -34.23 -5.64 -22.86
CA MET A 37 -33.77 -6.59 -23.86
C MET A 37 -34.45 -7.93 -23.65
N GLU A 38 -34.85 -8.57 -24.74
CA GLU A 38 -35.33 -9.95 -24.74
C GLU A 38 -34.15 -10.92 -24.81
N ILE A 39 -34.20 -11.98 -23.99
CA ILE A 39 -33.22 -13.05 -23.89
C ILE A 39 -33.85 -14.35 -24.38
N LEU A 40 -33.25 -14.89 -25.42
CA LEU A 40 -33.56 -16.24 -25.91
C LEU A 40 -32.90 -17.29 -25.01
N SER A 41 -33.57 -18.42 -24.84
CA SER A 41 -33.00 -19.55 -24.12
C SER A 41 -31.73 -20.07 -24.83
N VAL A 42 -30.67 -20.29 -24.06
CA VAL A 42 -29.40 -20.78 -24.59
C VAL A 42 -29.52 -22.27 -24.90
N ALA A 43 -29.09 -22.69 -26.09
CA ALA A 43 -29.10 -24.09 -26.48
C ALA A 43 -28.21 -24.94 -25.55
N LYS A 44 -28.72 -26.13 -25.18
CA LYS A 44 -28.00 -27.05 -24.26
C LYS A 44 -26.68 -27.58 -24.83
N LYS A 45 -26.53 -27.66 -26.15
CA LYS A 45 -25.31 -28.13 -26.83
C LYS A 45 -24.58 -26.94 -27.46
N LEU A 46 -23.26 -26.94 -27.34
CA LEU A 46 -22.37 -26.00 -28.03
C LEU A 46 -22.23 -26.40 -29.50
N SER A 47 -22.23 -25.41 -30.39
CA SER A 47 -21.68 -25.56 -31.73
C SER A 47 -20.14 -25.67 -31.69
N ALA A 48 -19.53 -26.15 -32.78
CA ALA A 48 -18.08 -26.23 -32.90
C ALA A 48 -17.41 -24.84 -32.77
N GLU A 49 -18.02 -23.80 -33.35
CA GLU A 49 -17.52 -22.43 -33.32
C GLU A 49 -17.59 -21.83 -31.90
N GLU A 50 -18.72 -22.00 -31.20
CA GLU A 50 -18.85 -21.57 -29.80
C GLU A 50 -17.84 -22.29 -28.91
N SER A 51 -17.60 -23.59 -29.14
CA SER A 51 -16.62 -24.36 -28.36
C SER A 51 -15.21 -23.80 -28.52
N ILE A 52 -14.81 -23.44 -29.75
CA ILE A 52 -13.52 -22.80 -30.03
C ILE A 52 -13.43 -21.41 -29.39
N ALA A 53 -14.51 -20.61 -29.47
CA ALA A 53 -14.56 -19.28 -28.87
C ALA A 53 -14.42 -19.34 -27.34
N MET A 54 -15.15 -20.25 -26.68
CA MET A 54 -15.05 -20.46 -25.24
C MET A 54 -13.64 -20.91 -24.81
N GLY A 55 -13.01 -21.78 -25.60
CA GLY A 55 -11.63 -22.23 -25.37
C GLY A 55 -10.57 -21.13 -25.45
N LYS A 56 -10.90 -19.94 -26.00
CA LYS A 56 -9.99 -18.79 -26.07
C LYS A 56 -10.14 -17.81 -24.89
N LEU A 57 -11.23 -17.90 -24.13
CA LEU A 57 -11.46 -17.01 -23.00
C LEU A 57 -10.46 -17.32 -21.86
N ARG A 58 -9.96 -16.28 -21.22
CA ARG A 58 -9.03 -16.36 -20.08
C ARG A 58 -9.52 -15.47 -18.95
N HIS A 59 -9.30 -15.89 -17.72
CA HIS A 59 -9.64 -15.10 -16.54
C HIS A 59 -8.74 -13.84 -16.50
N PRO A 60 -9.30 -12.62 -16.33
CA PRO A 60 -8.55 -11.37 -16.47
C PRO A 60 -7.36 -11.23 -15.52
N GLN A 61 -7.49 -11.70 -14.27
CA GLN A 61 -6.46 -11.51 -13.24
C GLN A 61 -5.30 -12.52 -13.30
N ASN A 62 -5.55 -13.79 -13.63
CA ASN A 62 -4.53 -14.85 -13.55
C ASN A 62 -4.15 -15.44 -14.93
N GLY A 63 -4.84 -15.05 -16.00
CA GLY A 63 -4.56 -15.52 -17.36
C GLY A 63 -4.87 -17.00 -17.62
N GLN A 64 -5.49 -17.71 -16.67
CA GLN A 64 -5.84 -19.12 -16.80
C GLN A 64 -7.09 -19.31 -17.67
N SER A 65 -7.20 -20.48 -18.31
CA SER A 65 -8.42 -20.90 -18.99
C SER A 65 -9.58 -21.03 -18.01
N LEU A 66 -10.79 -20.65 -18.44
CA LEU A 66 -11.99 -20.83 -17.62
C LEU A 66 -12.31 -22.33 -17.45
N ASP A 67 -12.73 -22.72 -16.26
CA ASP A 67 -13.28 -24.04 -16.00
C ASP A 67 -14.67 -24.23 -16.64
N ALA A 68 -15.19 -25.47 -16.62
CA ALA A 68 -16.48 -25.78 -17.25
C ALA A 68 -17.67 -25.03 -16.62
N GLU A 69 -17.60 -24.72 -15.33
CA GLU A 69 -18.67 -24.07 -14.58
C GLU A 69 -18.75 -22.58 -14.94
N THR A 70 -17.62 -21.87 -14.89
CA THR A 70 -17.48 -20.45 -15.25
C THR A 70 -17.74 -20.22 -16.74
N GLN A 71 -17.38 -21.17 -17.61
CA GLN A 71 -17.79 -21.16 -19.02
C GLN A 71 -19.31 -21.27 -19.19
N THR A 72 -19.95 -22.16 -18.43
CA THR A 72 -21.40 -22.34 -18.46
C THR A 72 -22.10 -21.08 -17.95
N HIS A 73 -21.59 -20.50 -16.86
CA HIS A 73 -22.09 -19.27 -16.28
C HIS A 73 -21.98 -18.10 -17.27
N PHE A 74 -20.84 -17.94 -17.94
CA PHE A 74 -20.64 -16.94 -19.00
C PHE A 74 -21.71 -17.04 -20.09
N ARG A 75 -21.96 -18.26 -20.61
CA ARG A 75 -22.96 -18.45 -21.67
C ARG A 75 -24.38 -18.13 -21.22
N GLN A 76 -24.72 -18.47 -19.98
CA GLN A 76 -26.09 -18.36 -19.49
C GLN A 76 -26.42 -16.95 -19.01
N PHE A 77 -25.46 -16.26 -18.38
CA PHE A 77 -25.74 -15.05 -17.61
C PHE A 77 -25.08 -13.78 -18.14
N ARG A 78 -24.07 -13.86 -19.01
CA ARG A 78 -23.44 -12.66 -19.58
C ARG A 78 -24.33 -12.04 -20.66
N ILE A 79 -24.74 -10.79 -20.44
CA ILE A 79 -25.52 -10.01 -21.40
C ILE A 79 -24.70 -8.81 -21.86
N LYS A 80 -24.64 -8.61 -23.18
CA LYS A 80 -24.11 -7.39 -23.77
C LYS A 80 -25.26 -6.45 -24.08
N CYS A 81 -25.18 -5.21 -23.61
CA CYS A 81 -26.20 -4.21 -23.87
C CYS A 81 -26.31 -3.93 -25.38
N ARG A 82 -27.54 -3.97 -25.92
CA ARG A 82 -27.82 -3.70 -27.34
C ARG A 82 -27.91 -2.21 -27.68
N ASN A 83 -27.90 -1.33 -26.69
CA ASN A 83 -27.82 0.11 -26.91
C ASN A 83 -26.41 0.46 -27.47
N PRO A 84 -26.29 0.97 -28.71
CA PRO A 84 -25.00 1.29 -29.32
C PRO A 84 -24.17 2.32 -28.54
N GLN A 85 -24.82 3.20 -27.77
CA GLN A 85 -24.15 4.21 -26.94
C GLN A 85 -23.66 3.65 -25.59
N CYS A 86 -24.14 2.48 -25.17
CA CYS A 86 -23.80 1.87 -23.89
C CYS A 86 -22.84 0.69 -24.09
N GLY A 87 -23.28 -0.37 -24.77
CA GLY A 87 -22.42 -1.50 -25.15
C GLY A 87 -21.76 -2.30 -24.01
N VAL A 88 -22.11 -2.03 -22.75
CA VAL A 88 -21.51 -2.69 -21.56
C VAL A 88 -21.92 -4.16 -21.45
N ASP A 89 -21.05 -4.94 -20.83
CA ASP A 89 -21.31 -6.33 -20.49
C ASP A 89 -21.63 -6.46 -19.00
N PHE A 90 -22.71 -7.14 -18.66
CA PHE A 90 -23.13 -7.34 -17.27
C PHE A 90 -23.70 -8.73 -17.05
N CYS A 91 -23.84 -9.14 -15.80
CA CYS A 91 -24.44 -10.41 -15.42
C CYS A 91 -25.94 -10.25 -15.17
N LYS A 92 -26.82 -11.00 -15.83
CA LYS A 92 -28.27 -10.92 -15.56
C LYS A 92 -28.72 -11.53 -14.24
N HIS A 93 -27.84 -12.28 -13.55
CA HIS A 93 -28.19 -12.94 -12.30
C HIS A 93 -27.86 -12.08 -11.08
N CYS A 94 -26.65 -11.50 -11.04
CA CYS A 94 -26.22 -10.61 -9.94
C CYS A 94 -26.21 -9.12 -10.29
N TRP A 95 -26.40 -8.76 -11.57
CA TRP A 95 -26.41 -7.38 -12.08
C TRP A 95 -25.06 -6.65 -12.06
N GLU A 96 -23.97 -7.36 -11.81
CA GLU A 96 -22.61 -6.79 -11.77
C GLU A 96 -22.12 -6.31 -13.15
N GLU A 97 -21.47 -5.15 -13.15
CA GLU A 97 -20.89 -4.49 -14.31
C GLU A 97 -19.50 -3.92 -13.97
N PRO A 98 -18.44 -4.27 -14.73
CA PRO A 98 -18.43 -5.16 -15.89
C PRO A 98 -18.63 -6.64 -15.50
N TYR A 99 -19.09 -7.45 -16.45
CA TYR A 99 -19.28 -8.89 -16.23
C TYR A 99 -18.02 -9.57 -15.65
N HIS A 100 -18.20 -10.32 -14.56
CA HIS A 100 -17.14 -10.99 -13.79
C HIS A 100 -16.57 -12.25 -14.49
N LEU A 101 -15.86 -12.05 -15.61
CA LEU A 101 -15.29 -13.13 -16.42
C LEU A 101 -14.37 -14.05 -15.59
N GLY A 102 -14.66 -15.36 -15.61
CA GLY A 102 -13.91 -16.37 -14.87
C GLY A 102 -14.39 -16.61 -13.44
N ASN A 103 -15.49 -15.98 -13.01
CA ASN A 103 -16.15 -16.23 -11.73
C ASN A 103 -17.64 -16.52 -11.96
N THR A 104 -18.24 -17.34 -11.08
CA THR A 104 -19.71 -17.41 -10.94
C THR A 104 -20.20 -16.29 -10.03
N CYS A 105 -21.50 -16.03 -9.98
CA CYS A 105 -22.05 -15.04 -9.05
C CYS A 105 -21.70 -15.38 -7.60
N GLU A 106 -21.75 -16.66 -7.26
CA GLU A 106 -21.42 -17.18 -5.93
C GLU A 106 -19.92 -17.04 -5.65
N SER A 107 -19.05 -17.40 -6.60
CA SER A 107 -17.59 -17.31 -6.39
C SER A 107 -17.12 -15.86 -6.31
N LEU A 108 -17.74 -14.94 -7.05
CA LEU A 108 -17.49 -13.50 -6.94
C LEU A 108 -17.87 -13.00 -5.55
N LYS A 109 -19.12 -13.25 -5.12
CA LYS A 109 -19.60 -12.84 -3.79
C LYS A 109 -18.76 -13.46 -2.67
N ALA A 110 -18.40 -14.74 -2.80
CA ALA A 110 -17.53 -15.41 -1.85
C ALA A 110 -16.14 -14.76 -1.81
N SER A 111 -15.56 -14.38 -2.96
CA SER A 111 -14.27 -13.68 -3.04
C SER A 111 -14.31 -12.26 -2.45
N GLU A 112 -15.45 -11.57 -2.52
CA GLU A 112 -15.64 -10.25 -1.92
C GLU A 112 -15.79 -10.32 -0.40
N MET A 113 -16.50 -11.33 0.08
CA MET A 113 -16.73 -11.55 1.51
C MET A 113 -15.58 -12.31 2.19
N ALA A 114 -14.71 -12.97 1.43
CA ALA A 114 -13.61 -13.73 2.00
C ALA A 114 -12.57 -12.81 2.65
N SER A 115 -12.10 -13.21 3.83
CA SER A 115 -10.98 -12.56 4.49
C SER A 115 -9.74 -12.61 3.59
N LYS A 116 -9.01 -11.50 3.53
CA LYS A 116 -7.76 -11.40 2.79
C LYS A 116 -6.60 -11.30 3.76
N CYS A 117 -5.44 -11.83 3.36
CA CYS A 117 -4.22 -11.67 4.12
C CYS A 117 -3.91 -10.17 4.29
N ARG A 118 -3.68 -9.76 5.54
CA ARG A 118 -3.34 -8.39 5.92
C ARG A 118 -2.16 -7.81 5.13
N PHE A 119 -1.19 -8.64 4.75
CA PHE A 119 0.07 -8.15 4.16
C PHE A 119 0.15 -8.27 2.65
N CYS A 120 -0.35 -9.37 2.06
CA CYS A 120 -0.26 -9.60 0.61
C CYS A 120 -1.59 -9.50 -0.13
N GLY A 121 -2.72 -9.39 0.59
CA GLY A 121 -4.05 -9.31 -0.01
C GLY A 121 -4.59 -10.61 -0.60
N THR A 122 -3.83 -11.71 -0.57
CA THR A 122 -4.30 -13.03 -1.01
C THR A 122 -5.51 -13.47 -0.20
N ILE A 123 -6.52 -14.02 -0.87
CA ILE A 123 -7.72 -14.56 -0.24
C ILE A 123 -7.33 -15.72 0.68
N LEU A 124 -7.81 -15.68 1.93
CA LEU A 124 -7.52 -16.69 2.93
C LEU A 124 -8.48 -17.87 2.81
N THR A 125 -7.91 -19.07 2.74
CA THR A 125 -8.58 -20.35 2.84
C THR A 125 -8.12 -21.07 4.12
N GLU A 126 -8.80 -22.13 4.51
CA GLU A 126 -8.39 -22.95 5.66
C GLU A 126 -6.96 -23.51 5.53
N THR A 127 -6.53 -23.76 4.29
CA THR A 127 -5.22 -24.36 4.00
C THR A 127 -4.07 -23.36 3.93
N ASN A 128 -4.35 -22.08 3.60
CA ASN A 128 -3.31 -21.08 3.39
C ASN A 128 -3.22 -20.04 4.52
N ARG A 129 -4.04 -20.15 5.56
CA ARG A 129 -4.06 -19.26 6.72
C ARG A 129 -3.17 -19.79 7.84
N VAL A 130 -2.54 -18.89 8.59
CA VAL A 130 -1.84 -19.24 9.83
C VAL A 130 -2.82 -19.86 10.82
N GLN A 131 -2.50 -21.07 11.26
CA GLN A 131 -3.28 -21.82 12.23
C GLN A 131 -2.90 -21.36 13.65
N ASN A 132 -3.91 -21.20 14.52
CA ASN A 132 -3.75 -20.74 15.92
C ASN A 132 -2.97 -19.42 16.06
N PRO A 133 -3.49 -18.29 15.55
CA PRO A 133 -2.84 -16.99 15.69
C PRO A 133 -2.74 -16.60 17.17
N VAL A 134 -1.63 -15.95 17.55
CA VAL A 134 -1.37 -15.51 18.94
C VAL A 134 -2.46 -14.56 19.44
N SER A 135 -3.07 -13.79 18.53
CA SER A 135 -4.17 -12.90 18.84
C SER A 135 -5.09 -12.69 17.66
N LYS A 136 -6.26 -12.08 17.92
CA LYS A 136 -7.21 -11.65 16.88
C LYS A 136 -6.58 -10.68 15.88
N ALA A 137 -5.57 -9.90 16.29
CA ALA A 137 -4.91 -8.93 15.41
C ALA A 137 -4.06 -9.56 14.30
N LEU A 138 -3.72 -10.85 14.46
CA LEU A 138 -2.90 -11.63 13.54
C LEU A 138 -3.68 -12.79 12.92
N ALA A 139 -5.01 -12.79 13.03
CA ALA A 139 -5.85 -13.87 12.52
C ALA A 139 -5.93 -13.93 10.99
N ASP A 140 -5.80 -12.79 10.33
CA ASP A 140 -5.89 -12.67 8.88
C ASP A 140 -4.49 -12.59 8.24
N VAL A 141 -3.69 -13.64 8.44
CA VAL A 141 -2.34 -13.75 7.86
C VAL A 141 -2.20 -15.10 7.15
N CYS A 142 -1.67 -15.08 5.93
CA CYS A 142 -1.39 -16.31 5.17
C CYS A 142 -0.05 -16.94 5.57
N ILE A 143 0.15 -18.21 5.21
CA ILE A 143 1.37 -19.00 5.50
C ILE A 143 2.56 -18.66 4.60
N ASP A 144 2.45 -17.66 3.74
CA ASP A 144 3.58 -17.21 2.92
C ASP A 144 4.74 -16.74 3.81
N PRO A 145 5.99 -17.16 3.54
CA PRO A 145 7.13 -16.83 4.39
C PRO A 145 7.33 -15.33 4.61
N VAL A 146 7.08 -14.49 3.60
CA VAL A 146 7.22 -13.03 3.72
C VAL A 146 6.15 -12.46 4.65
N CYS A 147 4.92 -12.95 4.54
CA CYS A 147 3.82 -12.56 5.43
C CYS A 147 4.08 -13.03 6.87
N PHE A 148 4.65 -14.22 7.03
CA PHE A 148 4.99 -14.79 8.32
C PHE A 148 6.09 -13.99 9.04
N GLU A 149 7.13 -13.54 8.33
CA GLU A 149 8.16 -12.66 8.91
C GLU A 149 7.58 -11.29 9.33
N LYS A 150 6.74 -10.68 8.48
CA LYS A 150 6.01 -9.44 8.83
C LYS A 150 5.15 -9.66 10.09
N MET A 151 4.49 -10.81 10.21
CA MET A 151 3.67 -11.17 11.37
C MET A 151 4.47 -11.26 12.67
N LYS A 152 5.68 -11.86 12.64
CA LYS A 152 6.55 -12.00 13.83
C LYS A 152 6.92 -10.65 14.45
N CYS A 153 7.15 -9.65 13.60
CA CYS A 153 7.50 -8.31 14.03
C CYS A 153 6.28 -7.43 14.35
N SER A 154 5.07 -7.87 14.00
CA SER A 154 3.85 -7.07 14.19
C SER A 154 3.31 -7.14 15.61
N SER A 155 2.75 -6.02 16.07
CA SER A 155 1.95 -5.97 17.29
C SER A 155 0.79 -6.96 17.22
N ASP A 156 0.55 -7.65 18.33
CA ASP A 156 -0.53 -8.60 18.55
C ASP A 156 -1.74 -7.95 19.22
N LYS A 157 -1.75 -6.63 19.40
CA LYS A 157 -2.83 -5.90 20.07
C LYS A 157 -3.87 -5.36 19.10
N VAL A 158 -5.09 -5.23 19.61
CA VAL A 158 -6.17 -4.42 19.05
C VAL A 158 -6.27 -3.16 19.89
N LEU A 159 -6.29 -1.99 19.26
CA LEU A 159 -6.38 -0.69 19.93
C LEU A 159 -7.76 -0.52 20.58
N GLU A 160 -7.88 0.41 21.53
CA GLU A 160 -9.16 0.71 22.22
C GLU A 160 -10.28 1.13 21.23
N CYS A 161 -9.91 1.72 20.09
CA CYS A 161 -10.85 2.06 19.03
C CYS A 161 -11.35 0.87 18.20
N GLY A 162 -10.92 -0.36 18.52
CA GLY A 162 -11.30 -1.60 17.83
C GLY A 162 -10.46 -1.92 16.59
N HIS A 163 -9.57 -1.02 16.16
CA HIS A 163 -8.70 -1.25 15.01
C HIS A 163 -7.42 -2.01 15.38
N LEU A 164 -6.85 -2.70 14.39
CA LEU A 164 -5.60 -3.42 14.54
C LEU A 164 -4.44 -2.45 14.82
N CYS A 165 -3.60 -2.76 15.81
CA CYS A 165 -2.36 -2.02 16.00
C CYS A 165 -1.41 -2.31 14.82
N LEU A 166 -1.03 -1.27 14.09
CA LEU A 166 -0.07 -1.37 12.99
C LEU A 166 1.39 -1.30 13.47
N GLY A 167 1.62 -1.19 14.78
CA GLY A 167 2.94 -1.09 15.40
C GLY A 167 3.76 -2.38 15.38
N VAL A 168 4.92 -2.29 16.02
CA VAL A 168 5.87 -3.40 16.19
C VAL A 168 5.55 -4.15 17.49
N ARG A 169 5.89 -5.44 17.54
CA ARG A 169 5.69 -6.27 18.71
C ARG A 169 6.47 -5.76 19.93
N ASN A 170 5.83 -5.82 21.11
CA ASN A 170 6.42 -5.46 22.41
C ASN A 170 6.92 -4.01 22.46
N GLU A 171 6.22 -3.07 21.84
CA GLU A 171 6.47 -1.64 22.02
C GLU A 171 5.93 -1.16 23.37
N PRO A 172 6.63 -0.20 24.02
CA PRO A 172 6.17 0.36 25.30
C PRO A 172 4.91 1.20 25.13
N THR A 173 4.75 1.82 23.97
CA THR A 173 3.59 2.63 23.59
C THR A 173 3.06 2.08 22.28
N ASP A 174 1.75 1.83 22.23
CA ASP A 174 1.13 1.29 21.03
C ASP A 174 1.11 2.34 19.90
N CYS A 175 1.20 1.86 18.66
CA CYS A 175 1.09 2.71 17.49
C CYS A 175 -0.28 3.39 17.47
N PRO A 176 -0.34 4.72 17.25
CA PRO A 176 -1.61 5.43 17.11
C PRO A 176 -2.43 4.87 15.95
N CYS A 177 -3.75 4.99 16.02
CA CYS A 177 -4.62 4.48 14.97
C CYS A 177 -4.37 5.24 13.65
N LEU A 178 -4.09 4.50 12.57
CA LEU A 178 -3.86 5.09 11.24
C LEU A 178 -5.08 4.97 10.32
N VAL A 179 -6.23 4.52 10.81
CA VAL A 179 -7.45 4.50 10.02
C VAL A 179 -7.98 5.93 9.86
N ALA A 180 -8.16 6.36 8.60
CA ALA A 180 -8.45 7.76 8.25
C ALA A 180 -9.67 8.33 8.99
N ASP A 181 -10.77 7.58 9.01
CA ASP A 181 -12.05 8.02 9.58
C ASP A 181 -12.22 7.61 11.06
N CYS A 182 -11.13 7.26 11.76
CA CYS A 182 -11.21 6.83 13.15
C CYS A 182 -11.18 8.04 14.11
N PRO A 183 -12.16 8.19 15.02
CA PRO A 183 -12.18 9.29 16.01
C PRO A 183 -10.99 9.28 16.98
N ALA A 184 -10.36 8.11 17.20
CA ALA A 184 -9.20 7.95 18.08
C ALA A 184 -7.86 8.22 17.38
N ARG A 185 -7.87 8.64 16.10
CA ARG A 185 -6.66 8.96 15.35
C ARG A 185 -6.11 10.30 15.81
N THR A 186 -4.81 10.33 16.12
CA THR A 186 -4.11 11.56 16.49
C THR A 186 -3.89 12.44 15.27
N GLU A 187 -4.33 13.70 15.33
CA GLU A 187 -4.16 14.67 14.23
C GLU A 187 -2.69 14.96 13.89
N SER A 188 -1.78 14.80 14.85
CA SER A 188 -0.35 15.05 14.66
C SER A 188 0.33 14.06 13.69
N VAL A 189 -0.25 12.87 13.50
CA VAL A 189 0.31 11.83 12.63
C VAL A 189 -0.19 12.05 11.21
N ASN A 190 0.70 12.50 10.32
CA ASN A 190 0.34 12.88 8.95
C ASN A 190 0.42 11.70 7.97
N ALA A 191 -0.17 10.57 8.33
CA ALA A 191 -0.29 9.39 7.47
C ALA A 191 -1.56 8.59 7.81
N VAL A 192 -2.06 7.83 6.84
CA VAL A 192 -3.15 6.86 7.01
C VAL A 192 -2.75 5.48 6.52
N ALA A 193 -3.43 4.45 7.01
CA ALA A 193 -3.15 3.04 6.78
C ALA A 193 -3.06 2.65 5.29
N LYS A 194 -3.79 3.37 4.43
CA LYS A 194 -3.83 3.15 2.97
C LYS A 194 -2.71 3.85 2.20
N ASP A 195 -1.99 4.78 2.83
CA ASP A 195 -0.88 5.49 2.19
C ASP A 195 0.27 4.54 1.90
N LEU A 196 1.04 4.84 0.85
CA LEU A 196 2.27 4.12 0.55
C LEU A 196 3.37 4.53 1.52
N CYS A 197 4.19 3.58 1.93
CA CYS A 197 5.37 3.89 2.72
C CYS A 197 6.37 4.72 1.92
N ASP A 198 6.80 5.84 2.47
CA ASP A 198 7.69 6.81 1.83
C ASP A 198 9.12 6.31 1.59
N ILE A 199 9.49 5.15 2.14
CA ILE A 199 10.80 4.51 1.91
C ILE A 199 10.74 3.51 0.76
N CYS A 200 9.79 2.56 0.78
CA CYS A 200 9.70 1.53 -0.26
C CYS A 200 8.89 1.97 -1.49
N LYS A 201 7.94 2.89 -1.31
CA LYS A 201 6.99 3.37 -2.33
C LYS A 201 6.23 2.24 -3.07
N ALA A 202 6.18 1.05 -2.48
CA ALA A 202 5.66 -0.16 -3.11
C ALA A 202 4.45 -0.74 -2.38
N GLU A 203 4.45 -0.69 -1.05
CA GLU A 203 3.42 -1.30 -0.20
C GLU A 203 2.72 -0.22 0.65
N ARG A 204 1.46 -0.46 1.02
CA ARG A 204 0.71 0.44 1.91
C ARG A 204 1.21 0.29 3.34
N LEU A 205 1.01 1.30 4.18
CA LEU A 205 1.40 1.25 5.58
C LEU A 205 0.76 0.06 6.33
N MET A 206 -0.50 -0.28 6.02
CA MET A 206 -1.16 -1.44 6.64
C MET A 206 -0.58 -2.82 6.27
N ASP A 207 0.16 -2.89 5.15
CA ASP A 207 0.69 -4.13 4.58
C ASP A 207 2.00 -4.60 5.26
N ALA A 208 2.46 -3.89 6.29
CA ALA A 208 3.59 -4.28 7.14
C ALA A 208 3.57 -3.57 8.51
N PRO A 209 4.31 -4.06 9.51
CA PRO A 209 4.46 -3.34 10.79
C PRO A 209 5.14 -1.99 10.58
N CYS A 210 4.61 -0.97 11.25
CA CYS A 210 4.98 0.43 11.13
C CYS A 210 5.60 0.97 12.41
N VAL A 211 6.45 1.98 12.27
CA VAL A 211 6.98 2.80 13.36
C VAL A 211 6.62 4.26 13.11
N VAL A 212 6.30 4.97 14.20
CA VAL A 212 6.05 6.42 14.17
C VAL A 212 7.30 7.11 14.71
N MET A 213 7.87 7.99 13.89
CA MET A 213 9.05 8.77 14.28
C MET A 213 8.65 9.91 15.22
N PRO A 214 9.58 10.50 16.00
CA PRO A 214 9.31 11.68 16.82
C PRO A 214 8.80 12.90 16.01
N CYS A 215 9.13 12.94 14.72
CA CYS A 215 8.61 13.93 13.77
C CYS A 215 7.20 13.60 13.21
N ASN A 216 6.51 12.61 13.81
CA ASN A 216 5.17 12.12 13.45
C ASN A 216 5.01 11.53 12.04
N HIS A 217 6.11 11.29 11.31
CA HIS A 217 6.08 10.53 10.06
C HIS A 217 6.10 9.03 10.33
N VAL A 218 5.42 8.28 9.47
CA VAL A 218 5.21 6.83 9.62
C VAL A 218 5.87 6.08 8.49
N PHE A 219 6.60 5.01 8.84
CA PHE A 219 7.28 4.16 7.88
C PHE A 219 7.16 2.70 8.31
N HIS A 220 7.31 1.75 7.40
CA HIS A 220 7.47 0.35 7.78
C HIS A 220 8.76 0.15 8.61
N TYR A 221 8.65 -0.59 9.70
CA TYR A 221 9.77 -0.93 10.58
C TYR A 221 10.96 -1.50 9.80
N GLN A 222 10.72 -2.49 8.94
CA GLN A 222 11.76 -3.15 8.18
C GLN A 222 12.39 -2.23 7.12
N CYS A 223 11.64 -1.28 6.58
CA CYS A 223 12.16 -0.31 5.62
C CYS A 223 13.15 0.64 6.28
N VAL A 224 12.83 1.14 7.48
CA VAL A 224 13.76 1.98 8.24
C VAL A 224 14.99 1.18 8.63
N ARG A 225 14.81 -0.02 9.19
CA ARG A 225 15.93 -0.90 9.59
C ARG A 225 16.89 -1.15 8.43
N LYS A 226 16.39 -1.62 7.29
CA LYS A 226 17.20 -1.87 6.08
C LYS A 226 17.90 -0.61 5.59
N LYS A 227 17.18 0.53 5.55
CA LYS A 227 17.77 1.81 5.12
C LYS A 227 18.95 2.23 6.01
N VAL A 228 18.84 2.01 7.32
CA VAL A 228 19.90 2.32 8.28
C VAL A 228 21.05 1.33 8.18
N GLU A 229 20.77 0.03 8.04
CA GLU A 229 21.78 -1.03 7.91
C GLU A 229 22.57 -0.96 6.60
N MET A 230 21.95 -0.48 5.51
CA MET A 230 22.66 -0.24 4.23
C MET A 230 23.78 0.81 4.37
N GLY A 231 23.71 1.68 5.38
CA GLY A 231 24.72 2.69 5.65
C GLY A 231 24.76 3.81 4.61
N TRP A 232 25.89 4.50 4.55
CA TRP A 232 26.10 5.60 3.63
C TRP A 232 26.62 5.10 2.27
N PRO A 233 26.09 5.62 1.14
CA PRO A 233 26.46 5.15 -0.19
C PRO A 233 27.79 5.71 -0.70
N LYS A 234 28.28 6.80 -0.10
CA LYS A 234 29.51 7.49 -0.51
C LYS A 234 30.73 6.81 0.12
N ALA A 235 31.92 7.01 -0.43
CA ALA A 235 33.14 6.44 0.17
C ALA A 235 33.42 7.05 1.57
N TYR A 236 33.15 8.35 1.71
CA TYR A 236 33.21 9.05 2.98
C TYR A 236 31.92 8.89 3.78
N ILE A 237 32.06 8.97 5.10
CA ILE A 237 30.96 8.87 6.05
C ILE A 237 30.02 10.07 5.87
N SER A 238 28.73 9.77 5.72
CA SER A 238 27.63 10.75 5.72
C SER A 238 26.48 10.18 6.52
N PHE A 239 25.56 11.01 7.01
CA PHE A 239 24.46 10.54 7.86
C PHE A 239 23.07 10.73 7.26
N GLU A 240 22.96 11.27 6.05
CA GLU A 240 21.67 11.60 5.40
C GLU A 240 20.66 10.44 5.41
N PHE A 241 21.14 9.19 5.34
CA PHE A 241 20.32 7.98 5.36
C PHE A 241 19.67 7.70 6.73
N SER A 242 20.18 8.26 7.83
CA SER A 242 19.63 8.12 9.19
C SER A 242 18.62 9.23 9.56
N TYR A 243 18.25 10.08 8.61
CA TYR A 243 17.22 11.12 8.77
C TYR A 243 15.93 10.76 8.04
N CYS A 244 14.84 11.36 8.53
CA CYS A 244 13.50 11.17 7.99
C CYS A 244 13.47 11.55 6.50
N PRO A 245 13.03 10.66 5.60
CA PRO A 245 12.89 10.95 4.18
C PRO A 245 12.01 12.18 3.88
N THR A 246 11.03 12.46 4.73
CA THR A 246 9.99 13.46 4.49
C THR A 246 10.39 14.85 5.01
N CYS A 247 10.85 14.94 6.27
CA CYS A 247 11.17 16.23 6.91
C CYS A 247 12.64 16.43 7.27
N ARG A 248 13.51 15.43 7.05
CA ARG A 248 14.93 15.43 7.43
C ARG A 248 15.22 15.59 8.92
N SER A 249 14.24 15.40 9.81
CA SER A 249 14.51 15.25 11.25
C SER A 249 15.24 13.94 11.54
N PRO A 250 16.07 13.86 12.60
CA PRO A 250 16.70 12.62 13.03
C PRO A 250 15.67 11.50 13.20
N MET A 251 15.92 10.33 12.60
CA MET A 251 15.12 9.15 12.91
C MET A 251 15.60 8.58 14.25
N GLU A 252 14.64 8.28 15.12
CA GLU A 252 14.85 7.67 16.43
C GLU A 252 13.62 6.81 16.74
N HIS A 253 13.86 5.60 17.25
CA HIS A 253 12.77 4.72 17.67
C HIS A 253 13.33 3.62 18.60
N PRO A 254 12.68 3.28 19.73
CA PRO A 254 13.22 2.31 20.68
C PRO A 254 13.55 0.94 20.08
N LYS A 255 12.75 0.46 19.12
CA LYS A 255 12.98 -0.83 18.41
C LYS A 255 14.07 -0.79 17.33
N LEU A 256 14.66 0.37 17.10
CA LEU A 256 15.74 0.60 16.13
C LEU A 256 16.98 1.21 16.80
N ALA A 257 16.98 1.33 18.14
CA ALA A 257 18.09 1.90 18.90
C ALA A 257 19.40 1.13 18.67
N ASP A 258 19.31 -0.20 18.50
CA ASP A 258 20.44 -1.09 18.19
C ASP A 258 21.21 -0.68 16.93
N VAL A 259 20.51 -0.12 15.93
CA VAL A 259 21.12 0.32 14.66
C VAL A 259 21.30 1.83 14.56
N ILE A 260 20.51 2.63 15.28
CA ILE A 260 20.55 4.11 15.22
C ILE A 260 21.58 4.69 16.21
N ASP A 261 21.65 4.19 17.44
CA ASP A 261 22.50 4.76 18.50
C ASP A 261 24.00 4.72 18.17
N PRO A 262 24.54 3.64 17.55
CA PRO A 262 25.93 3.62 17.10
C PRO A 262 26.21 4.72 16.06
N LEU A 263 25.25 5.04 15.19
CA LEU A 263 25.39 6.07 14.18
C LEU A 263 25.37 7.47 14.80
N ARG A 264 24.52 7.72 15.79
CA ARG A 264 24.51 8.99 16.54
C ARG A 264 25.80 9.20 17.31
N SER A 265 26.34 8.13 17.89
CA SER A 265 27.65 8.16 18.55
C SER A 265 28.77 8.49 17.57
N LEU A 266 28.78 7.86 16.39
CA LEU A 266 29.74 8.16 15.32
C LEU A 266 29.61 9.60 14.82
N GLU A 267 28.39 10.09 14.63
CA GLU A 267 28.11 11.46 14.22
C GLU A 267 28.69 12.47 15.23
N MET A 268 28.53 12.22 16.53
CA MET A 268 29.10 13.06 17.59
C MET A 268 30.64 13.06 17.56
N ILE A 269 31.27 11.90 17.37
CA ILE A 269 32.74 11.79 17.23
C ILE A 269 33.23 12.60 16.02
N LEU A 270 32.52 12.53 14.89
CA LEU A 270 32.91 13.27 13.69
C LEU A 270 32.70 14.78 13.82
N LYS A 271 31.66 15.22 14.54
CA LYS A 271 31.47 16.64 14.85
C LYS A 271 32.65 17.20 15.65
N ASP A 272 33.07 16.50 16.70
CA ASP A 272 34.23 16.93 17.51
C ASP A 272 35.54 16.91 16.70
N LYS A 273 35.82 15.82 15.97
CA LYS A 273 37.01 15.73 15.10
C LYS A 273 37.01 16.83 14.04
N GLY A 274 35.87 17.12 13.43
CA GLY A 274 35.71 18.15 12.40
C GLY A 274 35.98 19.54 12.95
N LEU A 275 35.41 19.88 14.10
CA LEU A 275 35.64 21.18 14.75
C LEU A 275 37.10 21.36 15.18
N ASN A 276 37.71 20.31 15.76
CA ASN A 276 39.13 20.34 16.14
C ASN A 276 40.04 20.52 14.92
N ARG A 277 39.71 19.87 13.80
CA ARG A 277 40.44 20.03 12.54
C ARG A 277 40.28 21.44 11.96
N LEU A 278 39.07 21.98 12.00
CA LEU A 278 38.75 23.32 11.51
C LEU A 278 39.60 24.39 12.21
N LYS A 279 39.70 24.31 13.54
CA LYS A 279 40.55 25.19 14.35
C LYS A 279 42.04 24.99 14.07
N TYR A 280 42.48 23.74 13.92
CA TYR A 280 43.88 23.41 13.65
C TYR A 280 44.36 23.99 12.31
N GLU A 281 43.51 23.95 11.28
CA GLU A 281 43.81 24.53 9.96
C GLU A 281 43.53 26.05 9.87
N GLY A 282 43.02 26.67 10.95
CA GLY A 282 42.64 28.09 10.98
C GLY A 282 41.45 28.45 10.08
N ARG A 283 40.68 27.45 9.62
CA ARG A 283 39.50 27.61 8.75
C ARG A 283 38.24 27.99 9.51
N ASP A 284 38.30 28.04 10.85
CA ASP A 284 37.23 28.55 11.70
C ASP A 284 36.98 30.06 11.54
N LYS A 285 37.91 30.74 10.84
CA LYS A 285 37.87 32.16 10.49
C LYS A 285 37.55 32.41 9.01
N ASP A 286 37.27 31.36 8.23
CA ASP A 286 36.93 31.49 6.82
C ASP A 286 35.71 32.41 6.66
N GLU A 287 35.67 33.19 5.58
CA GLU A 287 34.60 34.17 5.36
C GLU A 287 33.20 33.52 5.39
N ALA A 288 33.12 32.26 4.96
CA ALA A 288 31.88 31.47 4.93
C ALA A 288 31.26 31.23 6.32
N VAL A 289 32.05 31.24 7.40
CA VAL A 289 31.60 31.04 8.78
C VAL A 289 31.71 32.29 9.65
N ALA A 290 32.66 33.19 9.33
CA ALA A 290 32.96 34.36 10.14
C ALA A 290 32.10 35.58 9.78
N LYS A 291 31.65 35.72 8.53
CA LYS A 291 30.87 36.88 8.08
C LYS A 291 29.36 36.61 8.10
N PRO A 292 28.50 37.57 8.48
CA PRO A 292 27.04 37.41 8.49
C PRO A 292 26.42 36.97 7.14
N GLU A 293 27.02 37.39 6.04
CA GLU A 293 26.64 37.01 4.67
C GLU A 293 27.13 35.61 4.25
N GLY A 294 27.96 34.96 5.07
CA GLY A 294 28.48 33.63 4.84
C GLY A 294 27.40 32.55 4.94
N LYS A 295 27.41 31.58 4.03
CA LYS A 295 26.44 30.47 3.99
C LYS A 295 26.34 29.70 5.30
N TRP A 296 27.44 29.64 6.06
CA TRP A 296 27.56 28.88 7.30
C TRP A 296 27.87 29.81 8.49
N TYR A 297 27.40 31.06 8.45
CA TYR A 297 27.65 32.02 9.52
C TYR A 297 27.27 31.44 10.90
N ASN A 298 28.24 31.42 11.82
CA ASN A 298 28.13 30.78 13.16
C ASN A 298 27.78 29.29 13.17
N ASP A 299 27.92 28.59 12.05
CA ASP A 299 27.67 27.15 11.91
C ASP A 299 28.95 26.39 11.53
N HIS A 300 29.92 26.44 12.45
CA HIS A 300 31.21 25.76 12.29
C HIS A 300 31.07 24.24 12.15
N VAL A 301 30.02 23.65 12.72
CA VAL A 301 29.80 22.20 12.67
C VAL A 301 29.45 21.77 11.26
N ASN A 302 28.43 22.37 10.65
CA ASN A 302 28.02 21.97 9.32
C ASN A 302 29.04 22.44 8.26
N TYR A 303 29.76 23.54 8.50
CA TYR A 303 30.91 23.91 7.65
C TYR A 303 32.02 22.85 7.70
N ALA A 304 32.42 22.38 8.88
CA ALA A 304 33.42 21.33 9.00
C ALA A 304 32.97 20.02 8.30
N GLN A 305 31.70 19.64 8.43
CA GLN A 305 31.13 18.50 7.71
C GLN A 305 31.08 18.73 6.19
N HIS A 306 30.88 19.97 5.74
CA HIS A 306 30.88 20.32 4.33
C HIS A 306 32.29 20.25 3.72
N VAL A 307 33.30 20.69 4.46
CA VAL A 307 34.68 20.78 3.98
C VAL A 307 35.44 19.46 4.11
N TYR A 308 35.25 18.71 5.19
CA TYR A 308 36.10 17.55 5.51
C TYR A 308 35.46 16.21 5.14
N ALA A 309 36.29 15.32 4.60
CA ALA A 309 35.95 13.92 4.36
C ALA A 309 36.54 13.03 5.46
N TYR A 310 35.68 12.23 6.09
CA TYR A 310 36.08 11.19 7.04
C TYR A 310 35.72 9.82 6.49
N PHE A 311 36.59 8.85 6.75
CA PHE A 311 36.44 7.47 6.28
C PHE A 311 36.50 6.51 7.47
N MET A 312 35.89 5.34 7.31
CA MET A 312 35.91 4.31 8.33
C MET A 312 37.12 3.38 8.10
N CYS A 313 38.03 3.29 9.07
CA CYS A 313 39.16 2.36 8.96
C CYS A 313 38.67 0.91 8.91
N HIS A 314 39.19 0.13 7.95
CA HIS A 314 38.78 -1.27 7.78
C HIS A 314 39.20 -2.15 8.97
N GLU A 315 40.36 -1.87 9.57
CA GLU A 315 40.93 -2.69 10.64
C GLU A 315 40.37 -2.32 12.02
N CYS A 316 40.53 -1.07 12.46
CA CYS A 316 40.16 -0.66 13.82
C CYS A 316 38.73 -0.12 13.97
N LYS A 317 37.99 0.02 12.85
CA LYS A 317 36.63 0.60 12.81
C LYS A 317 36.53 1.98 13.47
N GLN A 318 37.62 2.76 13.44
CA GLN A 318 37.64 4.15 13.88
C GLN A 318 37.59 5.10 12.69
N PRO A 319 36.89 6.24 12.81
CA PRO A 319 36.88 7.25 11.78
C PRO A 319 38.24 7.97 11.70
N TYR A 320 38.77 8.11 10.49
CA TYR A 320 39.99 8.86 10.21
C TYR A 320 39.76 9.96 9.17
N PHE A 321 40.58 11.00 9.22
CA PHE A 321 40.52 12.14 8.31
C PHE A 321 41.15 11.77 6.96
N GLY A 322 40.42 11.93 5.87
CA GLY A 322 40.88 11.63 4.51
C GLY A 322 41.14 12.84 3.63
N GLY A 323 41.11 14.06 4.17
CA GLY A 323 41.35 15.28 3.43
C GLY A 323 40.13 16.21 3.34
N ALA A 324 40.34 17.38 2.73
CA ALA A 324 39.25 18.27 2.35
C ALA A 324 38.59 17.75 1.07
N LYS A 325 37.26 17.78 1.01
CA LYS A 325 36.45 17.35 -0.14
C LYS A 325 36.75 18.18 -1.40
N GLU A 326 37.14 19.44 -1.22
CA GLU A 326 37.55 20.36 -2.29
C GLU A 326 38.74 19.84 -3.11
N CYS A 327 39.60 19.01 -2.50
CA CYS A 327 40.79 18.45 -3.13
C CYS A 327 40.52 17.17 -3.94
N GLY A 328 39.26 16.75 -4.10
CA GLY A 328 38.89 15.54 -4.84
C GLY A 328 39.10 14.23 -4.07
N ALA A 329 39.15 14.30 -2.73
CA ALA A 329 39.19 13.15 -1.83
C ALA A 329 37.82 12.44 -1.71
#